data_AF-A0A4U9HBF1-F1
#
_entry.id   AF-A0A4U9HBF1-F1
#
_cell.length_a   1.000
_cell.length_b   1.000
_cell.length_c   1.000
_cell.angle_alpha   90.00
_cell.angle_beta   90.00
_cell.angle_gamma   90.00
#
_symmetry.space_group_name_H-M   'P 1'
#
loop_
_entity.id
_entity.type
_entity.pdbx_description
1 polymer ?
#
loop_
_entity_poly.entity_id
_entity_poly.type
_entity_poly.pdbx_seq_one_letter_code
_entity_poly.pdbx_strand_id
1 'polypeptide(L)' 'MRCPVLVLTGELDANSSPAMARQMAHAAPQGQAVIVNNAKHMVNLTDAARVNQEMLAFLTPAHRHDTAGANDGH' A
#
# COMPACT_ATOMS: atom_id res chain seq x y z
N MET A 1 -15.26 5.84 3.00
CA MET A 1 -15.16 5.07 1.75
C MET A 1 -14.87 3.62 2.10
N ARG A 2 -15.47 2.64 1.40
CA ARG A 2 -15.14 1.21 1.53
C ARG A 2 -14.56 0.74 0.19
N CYS A 3 -13.32 1.09 -0.06
CA CYS A 3 -12.56 0.62 -1.22
C CYS A 3 -11.16 0.19 -0.76
N PRO A 4 -10.58 -0.86 -1.37
CA PRO A 4 -9.16 -1.16 -1.21
C PRO A 4 -8.30 0.03 -1.62
N VAL A 5 -7.24 0.30 -0.86
CA VAL A 5 -6.27 1.37 -1.17
C VAL A 5 -4.88 0.76 -1.23
N LEU A 6 -4.11 1.10 -2.25
CA LEU A 6 -2.69 0.79 -2.36
C LEU A 6 -1.90 2.09 -2.34
N VAL A 7 -0.93 2.20 -1.44
CA VAL A 7 0.02 3.31 -1.38
C VAL A 7 1.41 2.74 -1.67
N LEU A 8 2.07 3.26 -2.71
CA LEU A 8 3.40 2.86 -3.14
C LEU A 8 4.37 4.03 -2.96
N THR A 9 5.52 3.79 -2.35
CA THR A 9 6.60 4.78 -2.28
C THR A 9 7.98 4.12 -2.29
N GLY A 10 9.03 4.90 -2.57
CA GLY A 10 10.42 4.48 -2.46
C GLY A 10 10.92 4.58 -1.03
N GLU A 11 11.81 3.67 -0.64
CA GLU A 11 12.46 3.69 0.68
C GLU A 11 13.20 5.01 0.96
N LEU A 12 13.81 5.59 -0.07
CA LEU A 12 14.65 6.78 -0.02
C LEU A 12 13.91 8.04 -0.53
N ASP A 13 12.59 7.99 -0.61
CA ASP A 13 11.76 9.12 -1.01
C ASP A 13 11.56 10.09 0.17
N ALA A 14 12.12 11.29 0.07
CA ALA A 14 12.04 12.33 1.10
C ALA A 14 10.71 13.12 1.08
N ASN A 15 10.03 13.25 -0.06
CA ASN A 15 8.74 13.95 -0.14
C ASN A 15 7.57 13.08 0.33
N SER A 16 7.70 11.75 0.18
CA SER A 16 6.66 10.77 0.47
C SER A 16 7.24 9.57 1.21
N SER A 17 7.82 9.86 2.37
CA SER A 17 8.53 8.87 3.19
C SER A 17 7.75 7.59 3.46
N PRO A 18 8.44 6.46 3.72
CA PRO A 18 7.79 5.21 4.10
C PRO A 18 6.86 5.32 5.31
N ALA A 19 7.15 6.21 6.25
CA ALA A 19 6.30 6.47 7.40
C ALA A 19 4.94 7.07 6.97
N MET A 20 4.98 8.06 6.09
CA MET A 20 3.77 8.69 5.54
C MET A 20 2.92 7.68 4.76
N ALA A 21 3.55 6.87 3.90
CA ALA A 21 2.85 5.85 3.12
C ALA A 21 2.12 4.83 4.01
N ARG A 22 2.75 4.39 5.11
CA ARG A 22 2.14 3.49 6.10
C ARG A 22 0.97 4.16 6.82
N GLN A 23 1.10 5.42 7.22
CA GLN A 23 0.01 6.17 7.85
C GLN A 23 -1.21 6.30 6.92
N MET A 24 -0.97 6.61 5.63
CA MET A 24 -2.03 6.71 4.63
C MET A 24 -2.74 5.37 4.42
N ALA A 25 -2.00 4.27 4.33
CA ALA A 25 -2.58 2.94 4.21
C ALA A 25 -3.42 2.58 5.46
N HIS A 26 -2.93 2.86 6.67
CA HIS A 26 -3.65 2.57 7.90
C HIS A 26 -4.95 3.39 8.07
N ALA A 27 -5.03 4.56 7.45
CA ALA A 27 -6.27 5.36 7.45
C ALA A 27 -7.38 4.75 6.59
N ALA A 28 -7.07 3.82 5.68
CA ALA A 28 -8.04 3.13 4.85
C ALA A 28 -8.39 1.75 5.42
N PRO A 29 -9.68 1.35 5.50
CA PRO A 29 -10.09 0.05 6.05
C PRO A 29 -9.46 -1.18 5.37
N GLN A 30 -9.02 -1.03 4.12
CA GLN A 30 -8.38 -2.07 3.32
C GLN A 30 -7.11 -1.52 2.65
N GLY A 31 -6.38 -0.67 3.38
CA GLY A 31 -5.16 -0.06 2.89
C GLY A 31 -3.95 -0.97 2.97
N GLN A 32 -3.11 -0.91 1.94
CA GLN A 32 -1.84 -1.60 1.85
C GLN A 32 -0.75 -0.59 1.52
N ALA A 33 0.37 -0.65 2.23
CA ALA A 33 1.55 0.15 1.95
C ALA A 33 2.65 -0.76 1.39
N VAL A 34 3.17 -0.41 0.23
CA VAL A 34 4.33 -1.08 -0.39
C VAL A 34 5.48 -0.10 -0.49
N ILE A 35 6.61 -0.48 0.11
CA ILE A 35 7.84 0.31 0.07
C ILE A 35 8.82 -0.39 -0.87
N VAL A 36 9.26 0.30 -1.91
CA VAL A 36 10.24 -0.22 -2.87
C VAL A 36 11.64 0.03 -2.30
N ASN A 37 12.33 -1.05 -1.95
CA ASN A 37 13.68 -0.99 -1.36
C ASN A 37 14.68 -0.32 -2.30
N ASN A 38 15.59 0.49 -1.73
CA ASN A 38 16.63 1.22 -2.44
C ASN A 38 16.14 2.16 -3.57
N ALA A 39 14.83 2.40 -3.66
CA ALA A 39 14.23 3.30 -4.64
C ALA A 39 14.08 4.71 -4.05
N LYS A 40 14.30 5.72 -4.90
CA LYS A 40 14.11 7.14 -4.57
C LYS A 40 12.73 7.58 -5.06
N HIS A 41 12.57 8.86 -5.30
CA HIS A 41 11.33 9.41 -5.83
C HIS A 41 10.95 8.88 -7.20
N MET A 42 9.67 9.01 -7.53
CA MET A 42 9.08 8.60 -8.80
C MET A 42 9.32 7.11 -9.09
N VAL A 43 9.00 6.25 -8.11
CA VAL A 43 9.14 4.79 -8.22
C VAL A 43 8.44 4.21 -9.45
N ASN A 44 7.39 4.88 -9.93
CA ASN A 44 6.69 4.55 -11.18
C ASN A 44 7.57 4.69 -12.45
N LEU A 45 8.61 5.52 -12.40
CA LEU A 45 9.56 5.73 -13.49
C LEU A 45 10.87 4.99 -13.24
N THR A 46 11.39 5.01 -12.00
CA THR A 46 12.69 4.41 -11.67
C THR A 46 12.64 2.89 -11.51
N ASP A 47 11.47 2.34 -11.16
CA ASP A 47 11.25 0.90 -11.03
C ASP A 47 9.83 0.52 -11.50
N ALA A 48 9.54 0.85 -12.76
CA ALA A 48 8.25 0.61 -13.38
C ALA A 48 7.85 -0.88 -13.35
N ALA A 49 8.83 -1.79 -13.47
CA ALA A 49 8.59 -3.23 -13.42
C ALA A 49 8.04 -3.65 -12.04
N ARG A 50 8.69 -3.20 -10.95
CA ARG A 50 8.20 -3.51 -9.60
C ARG A 50 6.84 -2.88 -9.34
N VAL A 51 6.65 -1.61 -9.72
CA VAL A 51 5.36 -0.93 -9.55
C VAL A 51 4.23 -1.67 -10.28
N ASN A 52 4.46 -2.09 -11.53
CA ASN A 52 3.47 -2.85 -12.29
C ASN A 52 3.15 -4.20 -11.63
N GLN A 53 4.15 -4.92 -11.10
CA GLN A 53 3.93 -6.17 -10.38
C GLN A 53 3.04 -5.98 -9.15
N GLU A 54 3.31 -4.96 -8.35
CA GLU A 54 2.53 -4.66 -7.14
C GLU A 54 1.11 -4.20 -7.47
N MET A 55 0.96 -3.38 -8.51
CA MET A 55 -0.37 -2.98 -9.00
C MET A 55 -1.16 -4.19 -9.49
N LEU A 56 -0.55 -5.09 -10.28
CA LEU A 56 -1.22 -6.30 -10.76
C LEU A 56 -1.58 -7.22 -9.60
N ALA A 57 -0.70 -7.41 -8.61
CA ALA A 57 -0.99 -8.20 -7.41
C ALA A 57 -2.15 -7.61 -6.60
N PHE A 58 -2.22 -6.28 -6.50
CA PHE A 58 -3.30 -5.59 -5.80
C PHE A 58 -4.65 -5.62 -6.55
N LEU A 59 -4.62 -5.51 -7.88
CA LEU A 59 -5.83 -5.56 -8.72
C LEU A 59 -6.32 -6.98 -8.95
N THR A 60 -5.44 -7.98 -8.85
CA THR A 60 -5.83 -9.38 -8.95
C THR A 60 -6.67 -9.73 -7.71
N PRO A 61 -7.88 -10.29 -7.89
CA PRO A 61 -8.71 -10.73 -6.77
C PRO A 61 -8.08 -11.96 -6.11
N ALA A 62 -7.08 -11.75 -5.27
CA ALA A 62 -6.72 -12.71 -4.24
C ALA A 62 -7.58 -12.37 -3.03
N HIS A 63 -8.48 -13.28 -2.65
CA HIS A 63 -9.38 -13.19 -1.49
C HIS A 63 -8.71 -12.48 -0.30
N ARG A 64 -8.97 -11.18 -0.14
CA ARG A 64 -8.33 -10.40 0.92
C ARG A 64 -9.20 -10.48 2.16
N HIS A 65 -8.64 -11.17 3.15
CA HIS A 65 -9.17 -11.47 4.48
C HIS A 65 -10.18 -10.44 4.98
N ASP A 66 -11.40 -10.92 5.15
CA ASP A 66 -12.43 -10.30 5.97
C ASP A 66 -12.00 -10.43 7.44
N THR A 67 -11.28 -9.44 7.96
CA THR A 67 -11.35 -9.19 9.42
C THR A 67 -12.62 -8.38 9.66
N ALA A 68 -13.76 -9.07 9.56
CA ALA A 68 -15.01 -8.65 10.14
C ALA A 68 -14.82 -8.43 11.65
N GLY A 69 -15.56 -7.47 12.18
CA GLY A 69 -15.34 -6.90 13.49
C GLY A 69 -15.40 -7.91 14.63
N ALA A 70 -14.38 -7.85 15.50
CA ALA A 70 -14.52 -8.26 16.88
C ALA A 70 -15.22 -7.11 17.63
N ASN A 71 -16.54 -7.13 17.60
CA ASN A 71 -17.37 -6.51 18.62
C ASN A 71 -17.64 -7.58 19.66
N ASP A 72 -16.79 -7.67 20.68
CA ASP A 72 -17.10 -8.43 21.89
C ASP A 72 -17.51 -7.45 22.98
N GLY A 73 -18.82 -7.22 23.03
CA GLY A 73 -19.45 -6.71 24.22
C GLY A 73 -19.42 -7.77 25.32
N HIS A 74 -18.85 -7.40 26.46
CA HIS A 74 -19.37 -7.77 27.77
C HIS A 74 -19.11 -6.62 28.74
#